data_AF-A0A1H7PT51-F1
#
_entry.id   AF-A0A1H7PT51-F1
#
_cell.length_a   1.000
_cell.length_b   1.000
_cell.length_c   1.000
_cell.angle_alpha   90.00
_cell.angle_beta   90.00
_cell.angle_gamma   90.00
#
_symmetry.space_group_name_H-M   'P 1'
#
loop_
_entity.id
_entity.type
_entity.pdbx_description
1 polymer ?
#
loop_
_entity_poly.entity_id
_entity_poly.type
_entity_poly.pdbx_seq_one_letter_code
_entity_poly.pdbx_strand_id
1 'polypeptide(L)'
;MKKTIKQLIRDFLKLIAAIVIFCALVYFIIDHATHRTIRFFGDDDIEMIHKRMSITIEGNTTPVKFEETHGAGDYSYYLWLKNIDDPEEFMENCYDGTYSVVDNVNDLKKGFGDEGRDYDYNNDLRLGSAYIAYNCDRYIEYNIVFYKDEDSYKAKLYANQY
;
A
#
# COMPACT_ATOMS: atom_id res chain seq x y z
N MET A 1 42.88 31.21 23.86
CA MET A 1 43.26 30.19 22.86
C MET A 1 42.58 30.50 21.53
N LYS A 2 43.31 30.89 20.48
CA LYS A 2 42.74 31.07 19.14
C LYS A 2 42.64 29.70 18.46
N LYS A 3 41.43 29.21 18.15
CA LYS A 3 41.27 28.03 17.29
C LYS A 3 41.79 28.37 15.90
N THR A 4 42.50 27.43 15.27
CA THR A 4 42.93 27.60 13.88
C THR A 4 41.74 27.47 12.94
N ILE A 5 41.81 28.10 11.76
CA ILE A 5 40.77 28.01 10.72
C ILE A 5 40.48 26.54 10.36
N LYS A 6 41.51 25.69 10.29
CA LYS A 6 41.36 24.24 10.07
C LYS A 6 40.52 23.55 11.15
N GLN A 7 40.65 23.98 12.41
CA GLN A 7 39.87 23.42 13.51
C GLN A 7 38.41 23.88 13.47
N LEU A 8 38.15 25.13 13.07
CA LEU A 8 36.80 25.64 12.85
C LEU A 8 36.09 24.90 11.71
N ILE A 9 36.77 24.67 10.58
CA ILE A 9 36.22 23.91 9.44
C ILE A 9 35.90 22.48 9.86
N ARG A 10 36.80 21.80 10.58
CA ARG A 10 36.57 20.44 11.06
C ARG A 10 35.38 20.35 12.03
N ASP A 11 35.26 21.30 12.96
CA ASP A 11 34.16 21.34 13.93
C ASP A 11 32.82 21.62 13.21
N PHE A 12 32.82 22.48 12.18
CA PHE A 12 31.65 22.76 11.34
C PHE A 12 31.19 21.55 10.52
N LEU A 13 32.12 20.81 9.90
CA LEU A 13 31.78 19.59 9.17
C LEU A 13 31.19 18.50 10.08
N LYS A 14 31.67 18.38 11.31
CA LYS A 14 31.10 17.46 12.31
C LYS A 14 29.67 17.85 12.68
N LEU A 15 29.39 19.14 12.83
CA LEU A 15 28.04 19.63 13.10
C LEU A 15 27.09 19.30 11.94
N ILE A 16 27.52 19.54 10.69
CA ILE A 16 26.72 19.18 9.51
C ILE A 16 26.44 17.68 9.49
N ALA A 17 27.47 16.84 9.68
CA ALA A 17 27.28 15.39 9.72
C ALA A 17 26.31 14.96 10.82
N ALA A 18 26.40 15.55 12.02
CA ALA A 18 25.47 15.27 13.11
C ALA A 18 24.02 15.65 12.78
N ILE A 19 23.80 16.80 12.14
CA ILE A 19 22.46 17.24 11.70
C ILE A 19 21.90 16.27 10.65
N VAL A 20 22.71 15.88 9.66
CA VAL A 20 22.28 14.94 8.61
C VAL A 20 21.88 13.59 9.22
N ILE A 21 22.68 13.07 10.14
CA ILE A 21 22.36 11.80 10.84
C ILE A 21 21.08 11.95 11.67
N PHE A 22 20.92 13.06 12.39
CA PHE A 22 19.71 13.32 13.17
C PHE A 22 18.45 13.37 12.29
N CYS A 23 18.49 14.11 11.18
CA CYS A 23 17.37 14.17 10.24
C CYS A 23 17.04 12.79 9.65
N ALA A 24 18.04 11.99 9.29
CA ALA A 24 17.83 10.64 8.77
C ALA A 24 17.18 9.71 9.82
N LEU A 25 17.60 9.81 11.09
CA LEU A 25 17.01 9.06 12.20
C LEU A 25 15.56 9.46 12.45
N VAL A 26 15.26 10.76 12.48
CA VAL A 26 13.90 11.27 12.66
C VAL A 26 13.01 10.80 11.51
N TYR A 27 13.49 10.89 10.27
CA TYR A 27 12.77 10.38 9.10
C TYR A 27 12.45 8.88 9.27
N PHE A 28 13.45 8.06 9.62
CA PHE A 28 13.28 6.62 9.79
C PHE A 28 12.28 6.26 10.90
N ILE A 29 12.29 6.99 12.02
CA ILE A 29 11.33 6.79 13.12
C ILE A 29 9.92 7.14 12.67
N ILE A 30 9.73 8.27 11.99
CA ILE A 30 8.41 8.69 11.50
C ILE A 30 7.89 7.70 10.47
N ASP A 31 8.73 7.29 9.52
CA ASP A 31 8.37 6.33 8.48
C ASP A 31 7.91 5.00 9.09
N HIS A 32 8.69 4.41 10.00
CA HIS A 32 8.29 3.18 10.69
C HIS A 32 7.09 3.33 11.62
N ALA A 33 6.87 4.50 12.19
CA ALA A 33 5.69 4.75 13.02
C ALA A 33 4.41 4.92 12.18
N THR A 34 4.56 5.30 10.90
CA THR A 34 3.44 5.61 10.00
C THR A 34 3.21 4.56 8.95
N HIS A 35 4.15 3.64 8.71
CA HIS A 35 4.04 2.61 7.68
C HIS A 35 4.27 1.22 8.28
N ARG A 36 3.33 0.31 8.00
CA ARG A 36 3.46 -1.11 8.30
C ARG A 36 3.35 -1.90 7.01
N THR A 37 4.37 -2.70 6.71
CA THR A 37 4.38 -3.62 5.55
C THR A 37 4.47 -5.05 6.03
N ILE A 38 3.59 -5.92 5.52
CA ILE A 38 3.56 -7.36 5.79
C ILE A 38 3.76 -8.10 4.46
N ARG A 39 4.62 -9.12 4.46
CA ARG A 39 4.90 -9.99 3.31
C ARG A 39 4.88 -11.48 3.65
N PHE A 40 4.80 -11.80 4.92
CA PHE A 40 4.65 -13.14 5.45
C PHE A 40 3.41 -13.11 6.32
N PHE A 41 2.41 -13.92 5.99
CA PHE A 41 1.08 -13.85 6.60
C PHE A 41 0.85 -15.07 7.48
N GLY A 42 0.56 -14.82 8.75
CA GLY A 42 -0.04 -15.81 9.65
C GLY A 42 -1.55 -15.58 9.80
N ASP A 43 -2.21 -16.45 10.56
CA ASP A 43 -3.66 -16.39 10.78
C ASP A 43 -4.12 -15.02 11.32
N ASP A 44 -3.36 -14.45 12.27
CA ASP A 44 -3.64 -13.13 12.84
C ASP A 44 -3.59 -12.00 11.78
N ASP A 45 -2.70 -12.12 10.79
CA ASP A 45 -2.58 -11.13 9.70
C ASP A 45 -3.77 -11.25 8.74
N ILE A 46 -4.23 -12.47 8.47
CA ILE A 46 -5.42 -12.73 7.64
C ILE A 46 -6.68 -12.19 8.33
N GLU A 47 -6.84 -12.44 9.64
CA GLU A 47 -7.95 -11.92 10.42
C GLU A 47 -7.92 -10.37 10.46
N MET A 48 -6.74 -9.78 10.58
CA MET A 48 -6.56 -8.33 10.52
C MET A 48 -6.98 -7.76 9.16
N ILE A 49 -6.59 -8.40 8.04
CA ILE A 49 -7.01 -7.99 6.70
C ILE A 49 -8.53 -8.03 6.59
N HIS A 50 -9.17 -9.11 7.04
CA HIS A 50 -10.63 -9.24 7.04
C HIS A 50 -11.29 -8.12 7.88
N LYS A 51 -10.77 -7.82 9.07
CA LYS A 51 -11.30 -6.74 9.92
C LYS A 51 -11.17 -5.35 9.29
N ARG A 52 -10.09 -5.10 8.56
CA ARG A 52 -9.73 -3.75 8.05
C ARG A 52 -10.13 -3.49 6.61
N MET A 53 -10.32 -4.53 5.82
CA MET A 53 -10.65 -4.43 4.41
C MET A 53 -11.91 -5.23 4.07
N SER A 54 -12.40 -6.09 4.96
CA SER A 54 -13.61 -6.89 4.73
C SER A 54 -13.53 -7.76 3.50
N ILE A 55 -12.32 -8.30 3.36
CA ILE A 55 -11.96 -9.32 2.41
C ILE A 55 -11.59 -10.55 3.22
N THR A 56 -12.34 -11.62 3.03
CA THR A 56 -11.97 -12.94 3.51
C THR A 56 -11.10 -13.59 2.45
N ILE A 57 -9.88 -13.98 2.81
CA ILE A 57 -8.97 -14.63 1.87
C ILE A 57 -9.24 -16.13 1.93
N GLU A 58 -9.97 -16.63 0.93
CA GLU A 58 -10.36 -18.05 0.83
C GLU A 58 -9.89 -18.71 -0.47
N GLY A 59 -10.06 -20.03 -0.53
CA GLY A 59 -9.73 -20.84 -1.71
C GLY A 59 -8.23 -20.84 -2.00
N ASN A 60 -7.88 -20.66 -3.28
CA ASN A 60 -6.50 -20.62 -3.74
C ASN A 60 -5.86 -19.23 -3.63
N THR A 61 -6.64 -18.20 -3.24
CA THR A 61 -6.18 -16.82 -3.17
C THR A 61 -5.04 -16.69 -2.18
N THR A 62 -3.92 -16.11 -2.62
CA THR A 62 -2.72 -15.96 -1.81
C THR A 62 -2.41 -14.48 -1.59
N PRO A 63 -2.29 -14.01 -0.34
CA PRO A 63 -1.82 -12.67 -0.06
C PRO A 63 -0.32 -12.57 -0.30
N VAL A 64 0.09 -11.49 -0.95
CA VAL A 64 1.48 -11.24 -1.35
C VAL A 64 2.09 -10.12 -0.51
N LYS A 65 1.31 -9.08 -0.27
CA LYS A 65 1.76 -7.88 0.44
C LYS A 65 0.56 -7.16 1.02
N PHE A 66 0.72 -6.66 2.23
CA PHE A 66 -0.21 -5.73 2.85
C PHE A 66 0.59 -4.51 3.31
N GLU A 67 0.08 -3.32 3.00
CA GLU A 67 0.61 -2.08 3.52
C GLU A 67 -0.48 -1.28 4.21
N GLU A 68 -0.12 -0.74 5.35
CA GLU A 68 -0.91 0.19 6.11
C GLU A 68 -0.08 1.47 6.26
N THR A 69 -0.71 2.60 5.97
CA THR A 69 -0.10 3.92 6.14
C THR A 69 -1.00 4.81 6.99
N HIS A 70 -0.39 5.56 7.90
CA HIS A 70 -1.04 6.47 8.84
C HIS A 70 -0.60 7.90 8.57
N GLY A 71 -1.55 8.79 8.31
CA GLY A 71 -1.25 10.20 8.09
C GLY A 71 -2.35 11.09 8.64
N ALA A 72 -2.02 11.95 9.62
CA ALA A 72 -2.91 12.99 10.15
C ALA A 72 -4.31 12.52 10.63
N GLY A 73 -4.46 11.25 10.99
CA GLY A 73 -5.74 10.64 11.37
C GLY A 73 -6.27 9.65 10.34
N ASP A 74 -5.84 9.75 9.09
CA ASP A 74 -6.29 8.89 8.00
C ASP A 74 -5.48 7.59 7.94
N TYR A 75 -6.18 6.49 7.66
CA TYR A 75 -5.64 5.16 7.46
C TYR A 75 -5.82 4.74 6.01
N SER A 76 -4.72 4.49 5.32
CA SER A 76 -4.74 3.93 3.98
C SER A 76 -4.19 2.51 3.98
N TYR A 77 -4.96 1.58 3.42
CA TYR A 77 -4.64 0.16 3.33
C TYR A 77 -4.46 -0.25 1.88
N TYR A 78 -3.43 -1.04 1.63
CA TYR A 78 -3.15 -1.65 0.35
C TYR A 78 -2.97 -3.15 0.53
N LEU A 79 -3.58 -3.95 -0.34
CA LEU A 79 -3.44 -5.39 -0.33
C LEU A 79 -3.20 -5.90 -1.75
N TRP A 80 -2.21 -6.76 -1.90
CA TRP A 80 -1.90 -7.45 -3.15
C TRP A 80 -2.19 -8.94 -2.99
N LEU A 81 -2.97 -9.48 -3.92
CA LEU A 81 -3.40 -10.87 -3.96
C LEU A 81 -2.99 -11.49 -5.31
N LYS A 82 -2.82 -12.82 -5.32
CA LYS A 82 -2.58 -13.63 -6.53
C LYS A 82 -3.35 -14.95 -6.46
N ASN A 83 -3.32 -15.71 -7.55
CA ASN A 83 -3.97 -17.01 -7.67
C ASN A 83 -5.50 -16.91 -7.46
N ILE A 84 -6.10 -15.85 -8.01
CA ILE A 84 -7.55 -15.68 -8.04
C ILE A 84 -8.05 -16.37 -9.30
N ASP A 85 -8.98 -17.30 -9.15
CA ASP A 85 -9.50 -18.09 -10.27
C ASP A 85 -10.43 -17.25 -11.15
N ASP A 86 -11.39 -16.54 -10.53
CA ASP A 86 -12.31 -15.64 -11.20
C ASP A 86 -12.57 -14.35 -10.37
N PRO A 87 -12.46 -13.14 -10.96
CA PRO A 87 -12.70 -11.88 -10.26
C PRO A 87 -14.13 -11.67 -9.78
N GLU A 88 -15.14 -12.08 -10.54
CA GLU A 88 -16.55 -11.91 -10.18
C GLU A 88 -16.90 -12.83 -9.02
N GLU A 89 -16.52 -14.11 -9.11
CA GLU A 89 -16.70 -15.09 -8.03
C GLU A 89 -15.94 -14.69 -6.77
N PHE A 90 -14.73 -14.13 -6.91
CA PHE A 90 -14.00 -13.57 -5.78
C PHE A 90 -14.77 -12.44 -5.11
N MET A 91 -15.33 -11.50 -5.86
CA MET A 91 -16.11 -10.40 -5.28
C MET A 91 -17.36 -10.91 -4.56
N GLU A 92 -18.05 -11.90 -5.11
CA GLU A 92 -19.26 -12.47 -4.49
C GLU A 92 -18.97 -13.25 -3.20
N ASN A 93 -17.86 -14.01 -3.16
CA ASN A 93 -17.57 -14.91 -2.05
C ASN A 93 -16.67 -14.28 -0.97
N CYS A 94 -15.75 -13.39 -1.37
CA CYS A 94 -14.69 -12.91 -0.47
C CYS A 94 -14.93 -11.50 0.04
N TYR A 95 -15.68 -10.64 -0.67
CA TYR A 95 -15.92 -9.27 -0.25
C TYR A 95 -17.24 -9.12 0.52
N ASP A 96 -17.15 -8.66 1.76
CA ASP A 96 -18.30 -8.39 2.63
C ASP A 96 -18.75 -6.92 2.48
N GLY A 97 -19.50 -6.64 1.42
CA GLY A 97 -20.08 -5.33 1.14
C GLY A 97 -20.77 -5.22 -0.22
N THR A 98 -21.31 -4.03 -0.51
CA THR A 98 -21.84 -3.72 -1.84
C THR A 98 -20.73 -3.16 -2.72
N TYR A 99 -20.78 -3.51 -4.00
CA TYR A 99 -19.80 -3.07 -4.97
C TYR A 99 -20.46 -2.79 -6.33
N SER A 100 -19.76 -2.03 -7.14
CA SER A 100 -20.14 -1.74 -8.53
C SER A 100 -18.92 -1.84 -9.43
N VAL A 101 -19.12 -2.28 -10.67
CA VAL A 101 -18.08 -2.29 -11.70
C VAL A 101 -17.73 -0.84 -12.07
N VAL A 102 -16.44 -0.56 -12.24
CA VAL A 102 -15.95 0.73 -12.70
C VAL A 102 -15.93 0.75 -14.23
N ASP A 103 -16.78 1.60 -14.83
CA ASP A 103 -16.90 1.71 -16.29
C ASP A 103 -15.62 2.23 -16.96
N ASN A 104 -14.90 3.14 -16.30
CA ASN A 104 -13.65 3.70 -16.78
C ASN A 104 -12.59 3.67 -15.67
N VAL A 105 -11.65 2.73 -15.78
CA VAL A 105 -10.58 2.52 -14.79
C VAL A 105 -9.68 3.75 -14.59
N ASN A 106 -9.65 4.69 -15.53
CA ASN A 106 -8.92 5.96 -15.37
C ASN A 106 -9.59 6.92 -14.38
N ASP A 107 -10.84 6.67 -13.98
CA ASP A 107 -11.53 7.46 -12.98
C ASP A 107 -11.05 7.11 -11.55
N LEU A 108 -10.23 6.06 -11.41
CA LEU A 108 -9.57 5.70 -10.16
C LEU A 108 -8.40 6.66 -9.89
N LYS A 109 -8.67 7.71 -9.10
CA LYS A 109 -7.73 8.82 -8.88
C LYS A 109 -6.59 8.49 -7.92
N LYS A 110 -6.74 7.55 -6.97
CA LYS A 110 -5.73 7.27 -5.94
C LYS A 110 -5.46 5.79 -5.72
N GLY A 111 -4.21 5.49 -5.38
CA GLY A 111 -3.76 4.17 -4.93
C GLY A 111 -3.27 3.20 -6.02
N PHE A 112 -3.45 3.53 -7.30
CA PHE A 112 -3.14 2.62 -8.42
C PHE A 112 -2.18 3.15 -9.50
N GLY A 113 -1.46 4.25 -9.23
CA GLY A 113 -0.18 4.49 -9.93
C GLY A 113 0.04 5.81 -10.66
N ASP A 114 -0.86 6.80 -10.62
CA ASP A 114 -0.60 8.08 -11.32
C ASP A 114 -0.24 9.28 -10.41
N GLU A 115 -0.37 9.17 -9.09
CA GLU A 115 -0.02 10.24 -8.15
C GLU A 115 1.14 9.86 -7.21
N GLY A 116 2.36 9.83 -7.75
CA GLY A 116 3.53 10.39 -7.06
C GLY A 116 4.07 9.73 -5.79
N ARG A 117 3.78 8.45 -5.50
CA ARG A 117 4.58 7.67 -4.54
C ARG A 117 4.90 6.29 -5.08
N ASP A 118 6.14 6.15 -5.55
CA ASP A 118 6.78 4.90 -5.93
C ASP A 118 6.82 3.94 -4.74
N TYR A 119 5.88 3.01 -4.62
CA TYR A 119 6.09 1.74 -3.90
C TYR A 119 5.09 0.66 -4.39
N ASP A 120 5.03 0.45 -5.70
CA ASP A 120 4.41 -0.75 -6.25
C ASP A 120 5.37 -1.95 -6.08
N TYR A 121 4.88 -3.05 -5.53
CA TYR A 121 5.73 -4.24 -5.32
C TYR A 121 6.05 -4.98 -6.61
N ASN A 122 5.50 -4.55 -7.74
CA ASN A 122 6.06 -4.72 -9.08
C ASN A 122 5.45 -3.59 -9.93
N ASN A 123 6.26 -2.79 -10.60
CA ASN A 123 5.86 -1.66 -11.47
C ASN A 123 4.98 -2.05 -12.69
N ASP A 124 4.38 -3.24 -12.65
CA ASP A 124 3.73 -3.96 -13.75
C ASP A 124 2.19 -3.94 -13.64
N LEU A 125 1.62 -3.64 -12.47
CA LEU A 125 0.16 -3.61 -12.27
C LEU A 125 -0.42 -2.20 -12.50
N ARG A 126 -0.30 -1.72 -13.74
CA ARG A 126 -0.79 -0.39 -14.13
C ARG A 126 -2.30 -0.42 -14.37
N LEU A 127 -3.04 0.62 -13.98
CA LEU A 127 -4.49 0.73 -14.24
C LEU A 127 -4.86 0.48 -15.72
N GLY A 128 -4.02 0.95 -16.66
CA GLY A 128 -4.25 0.76 -18.09
C GLY A 128 -4.20 -0.70 -18.56
N SER A 129 -3.69 -1.63 -17.75
CA SER A 129 -3.72 -3.07 -18.01
C SER A 129 -4.71 -3.83 -17.11
N ALA A 130 -5.57 -3.12 -16.38
CA ALA A 130 -6.61 -3.75 -15.58
C ALA A 130 -7.59 -4.52 -16.46
N TYR A 131 -7.97 -5.72 -16.02
CA TYR A 131 -9.02 -6.51 -16.64
C TYR A 131 -10.40 -6.00 -16.22
N ILE A 132 -10.60 -5.83 -14.91
CA ILE A 132 -11.81 -5.28 -14.31
C ILE A 132 -11.45 -4.56 -13.02
N ALA A 133 -12.22 -3.54 -12.67
CA ALA A 133 -12.11 -2.85 -11.39
C ALA A 133 -13.48 -2.66 -10.77
N TYR A 134 -13.50 -2.62 -9.44
CA TYR A 134 -14.69 -2.43 -8.65
C TYR A 134 -14.51 -1.28 -7.66
N ASN A 135 -15.58 -0.53 -7.46
CA ASN A 135 -15.74 0.40 -6.36
C ASN A 135 -16.60 -0.27 -5.26
N CYS A 136 -16.18 -0.12 -4.02
CA CYS A 136 -16.69 -0.81 -2.84
C CYS A 136 -17.26 0.22 -1.83
N ASP A 137 -18.53 0.09 -1.46
CA ASP A 137 -19.26 1.11 -0.65
C ASP A 137 -19.00 0.99 0.86
N ARG A 138 -17.74 0.92 1.28
CA ARG A 138 -17.38 0.77 2.71
C ARG A 138 -16.57 1.92 3.27
N TYR A 139 -15.70 2.49 2.46
CA TYR A 139 -14.80 3.57 2.85
C TYR A 139 -15.00 4.78 1.93
N ILE A 140 -14.33 5.89 2.23
CA ILE A 140 -14.37 7.09 1.38
C ILE A 140 -13.91 6.74 -0.04
N GLU A 141 -12.90 5.90 -0.11
CA GLU A 141 -12.37 5.34 -1.33
C GLU A 141 -11.98 3.90 -1.05
N TYR A 142 -12.64 2.97 -1.72
CA TYR A 142 -12.26 1.57 -1.70
C TYR A 142 -12.42 1.01 -3.10
N ASN A 143 -11.29 0.66 -3.73
CA ASN A 143 -11.29 0.01 -5.03
C ASN A 143 -10.53 -1.31 -5.00
N ILE A 144 -11.00 -2.25 -5.81
CA ILE A 144 -10.37 -3.56 -6.06
C ILE A 144 -10.15 -3.66 -7.56
N VAL A 145 -8.89 -3.82 -7.96
CA VAL A 145 -8.50 -3.89 -9.37
C VAL A 145 -7.87 -5.25 -9.65
N PHE A 146 -8.40 -5.94 -10.67
CA PHE A 146 -7.93 -7.24 -11.09
C PHE A 146 -7.17 -7.17 -12.40
N TYR A 147 -6.18 -8.05 -12.53
CA TYR A 147 -5.26 -8.13 -13.65
C TYR A 147 -5.14 -9.57 -14.09
N LYS A 148 -5.22 -9.83 -15.39
CA LYS A 148 -5.04 -11.19 -15.93
C LYS A 148 -3.58 -11.61 -15.73
N ASP A 149 -3.36 -12.82 -15.22
CA ASP A 149 -2.04 -13.39 -14.97
C ASP A 149 -2.00 -14.86 -15.42
N GLU A 150 -1.57 -15.06 -16.67
CA GLU A 150 -1.59 -16.36 -17.34
C GLU A 150 -3.00 -17.00 -17.28
N ASP A 151 -3.15 -18.12 -16.57
CA ASP A 151 -4.41 -18.83 -16.40
C ASP A 151 -5.25 -18.33 -15.21
N SER A 152 -4.72 -17.41 -14.40
CA SER A 152 -5.35 -16.88 -13.18
C SER A 152 -5.45 -15.34 -13.19
N TYR A 153 -5.71 -14.75 -12.03
CA TYR A 153 -5.73 -13.30 -11.81
C TYR A 153 -4.91 -12.88 -10.58
N LYS A 154 -4.38 -11.66 -10.66
CA LYS A 154 -3.84 -10.87 -9.54
C LYS A 154 -4.82 -9.77 -9.18
N ALA A 155 -4.82 -9.35 -7.93
CA ALA A 155 -5.59 -8.17 -7.50
C ALA A 155 -4.75 -7.22 -6.68
N LYS A 156 -5.04 -5.93 -6.84
CA LYS A 156 -4.59 -4.87 -5.95
C LYS A 156 -5.82 -4.18 -5.37
N LEU A 157 -5.82 -4.00 -4.06
CA LEU A 157 -6.88 -3.37 -3.31
C LEU A 157 -6.33 -2.12 -2.66
N TYR A 158 -7.14 -1.07 -2.62
CA TYR A 158 -6.86 0.17 -1.91
C TYR A 158 -8.09 0.57 -1.12
N ALA A 159 -7.93 0.86 0.17
CA ALA A 159 -8.98 1.39 1.03
C ALA A 159 -8.46 2.61 1.82
N ASN A 160 -9.26 3.67 1.91
CA ASN A 160 -8.95 4.87 2.68
C ASN A 160 -10.04 5.17 3.71
N GLN A 161 -9.68 5.07 4.98
CA GLN A 161 -10.54 5.25 6.14
C GLN A 161 -10.15 6.53 6.91
N TYR A 162 -11.15 7.35 7.29
CA TYR A 162 -11.00 8.46 8.25
C TYR A 162 -10.83 7.97 9.69
#